data_AF-A0A916HHP2-F1
#
_entry.id   AF-A0A916HHP2-F1
#
_cell.length_a   1.000
_cell.length_b   1.000
_cell.length_c   1.000
_cell.angle_alpha   90.00
_cell.angle_beta   90.00
_cell.angle_gamma   90.00
#
_symmetry.space_group_name_H-M   'P 1'
#
loop_
_entity.id
_entity.type
_entity.pdbx_description
1 polymer ?
#
loop_
_entity_poly.entity_id
_entity_poly.type
_entity_poly.pdbx_seq_one_letter_code
_entity_poly.pdbx_strand_id
1 'polypeptide(L)'
;MCLGYALRSSFIRCCVAIPSSNSIGAREKTRLLRETWFWTKILLTDYWEFSLTAFVVFVRTYAVWMYLLCVIGIIIGAKWLVDARRLSRTTLFSLEQERANEQSYRAIILIVVALVAIGAIAFVNLLIAPLAPTSESPVARVPTGTLAPLVFPSSTIAPTPTATILFKPTDTPSGSVAPPAATPTRTLPRPTIAPVLPPTATPAYAMPAPVITGPLPNGGTWTGEGQANAAITFRWNCEQCNLGPNDWYEVAITFIDKNAGGSRTVAGRTQNNFLPLKRIYEGGGFELYQKAKEDHYTWTVQVKREPGNQPLSPPSATWKFVWK
;
A
#
# COMPACT_ATOMS: atom_id res chain seq x y z
N MET A 1 3.24 8.44 -28.48
CA MET A 1 3.51 8.77 -27.05
C MET A 1 4.93 8.44 -26.57
N CYS A 2 5.67 7.45 -27.15
CA CYS A 2 7.02 7.11 -26.68
C CYS A 2 8.15 8.09 -27.08
N LEU A 3 8.02 8.84 -28.19
CA LEU A 3 9.08 9.75 -28.65
C LEU A 3 9.27 10.99 -27.74
N GLY A 4 8.23 11.43 -27.04
CA GLY A 4 8.29 12.59 -26.15
C GLY A 4 8.99 12.33 -24.81
N TYR A 5 9.04 11.06 -24.37
CA TYR A 5 9.71 10.71 -23.11
C TYR A 5 11.23 10.62 -23.24
N ALA A 6 11.75 10.24 -24.41
CA ALA A 6 13.18 10.06 -24.65
C ALA A 6 13.96 11.40 -24.69
N LEU A 7 13.38 12.46 -25.26
CA LEU A 7 13.97 13.81 -25.24
C LEU A 7 14.02 14.42 -23.83
N ARG A 8 13.14 13.96 -22.93
CA ARG A 8 12.97 14.49 -21.57
C ARG A 8 14.07 14.05 -20.61
N SER A 9 14.57 12.81 -20.74
CA SER A 9 15.62 12.31 -19.85
C SER A 9 16.99 12.90 -20.16
N SER A 10 17.25 13.27 -21.42
CA SER A 10 18.51 13.91 -21.83
C SER A 10 18.59 15.37 -21.40
N PHE A 11 17.48 16.12 -21.43
CA PHE A 11 17.48 17.53 -21.00
C PHE A 11 17.70 17.69 -19.49
N ILE A 12 17.10 16.82 -18.67
CA ILE A 12 17.29 16.87 -17.21
C ILE A 12 18.72 16.50 -16.81
N ARG A 13 19.39 15.59 -17.55
CA ARG A 13 20.80 15.27 -17.31
C ARG A 13 21.77 16.37 -17.76
N CYS A 14 21.40 17.19 -18.75
CA CYS A 14 22.24 18.33 -19.17
C CYS A 14 22.19 19.51 -18.20
N CYS A 15 21.10 19.71 -17.44
CA CYS A 15 20.98 20.88 -16.56
C CYS A 15 21.72 20.77 -15.20
N VAL A 16 22.16 19.57 -14.78
CA VAL A 16 22.80 19.39 -13.46
C VAL A 16 24.32 19.55 -13.49
N ALA A 17 24.94 19.59 -14.68
CA ALA A 17 26.36 19.89 -14.82
C ALA A 17 26.57 21.41 -15.03
N ILE A 18 26.33 22.21 -13.99
CA ILE A 18 26.84 23.59 -13.98
C ILE A 18 28.30 23.52 -13.50
N PRO A 19 29.30 23.69 -14.38
CA PRO A 19 30.68 23.77 -13.93
C PRO A 19 30.85 24.98 -13.00
N SER A 20 31.33 24.73 -11.79
CA SER A 20 31.72 25.74 -10.81
C SER A 20 32.96 26.51 -11.29
N SER A 21 32.82 27.36 -12.31
CA SER A 21 33.90 28.27 -12.72
C SER A 21 33.59 29.70 -12.26
N ASN A 22 34.45 30.21 -11.38
CA ASN A 22 34.38 31.57 -10.82
C ASN A 22 34.77 32.67 -11.84
N SER A 23 34.98 32.35 -13.12
CA SER A 23 35.48 33.28 -14.14
C SER A 23 34.41 33.86 -15.08
N ILE A 24 33.14 33.45 -14.95
CA ILE A 24 32.08 33.93 -15.83
C ILE A 24 31.58 35.31 -15.32
N GLY A 25 31.83 36.35 -16.12
CA GLY A 25 31.43 37.73 -15.81
C GLY A 25 29.93 37.91 -15.58
N ALA A 26 29.57 38.85 -14.69
CA ALA A 26 28.19 39.05 -14.21
C ALA A 26 27.13 39.31 -15.31
N ARG A 27 27.55 39.84 -16.47
CA ARG A 27 26.66 40.02 -17.64
C ARG A 27 26.28 38.71 -18.33
N GLU A 28 27.19 37.74 -18.38
CA GLU A 28 26.91 36.44 -19.03
C GLU A 28 25.95 35.60 -18.17
N LYS A 29 26.12 35.64 -16.83
CA LYS A 29 25.24 34.93 -15.88
C LYS A 29 23.79 35.41 -15.95
N THR A 30 23.56 36.71 -16.10
CA THR A 30 22.20 37.27 -16.18
C THR A 30 21.51 36.94 -17.50
N ARG A 31 22.26 36.79 -18.60
CA ARG A 31 21.72 36.34 -19.89
C ARG A 31 21.28 34.87 -19.83
N LEU A 32 22.13 33.98 -19.30
CA LEU A 32 21.83 32.56 -19.17
C LEU A 32 20.65 32.29 -18.22
N LEU A 33 20.55 33.04 -17.11
CA LEU A 33 19.40 32.94 -16.21
C LEU A 33 18.10 33.39 -16.90
N ARG A 34 18.14 34.43 -17.74
CA ARG A 34 16.95 34.88 -18.48
C ARG A 34 16.49 33.86 -19.53
N GLU A 35 17.43 33.25 -20.25
CA GLU A 35 17.11 32.25 -21.26
C GLU A 35 16.55 30.96 -20.63
N THR A 36 17.15 30.47 -19.54
CA THR A 36 16.63 29.30 -18.80
C THR A 36 15.25 29.54 -18.21
N TRP A 37 14.97 30.73 -17.68
CA TRP A 37 13.64 31.12 -17.20
C TRP A 37 12.60 31.18 -18.33
N PHE A 38 12.99 31.68 -19.50
CA PHE A 38 12.09 31.77 -20.66
C PHE A 38 11.67 30.38 -21.15
N TRP A 39 12.62 29.45 -21.28
CA TRP A 39 12.33 28.08 -21.70
C TRP A 39 11.54 27.28 -20.66
N THR A 40 11.80 27.46 -19.37
CA THR A 40 10.98 26.81 -18.33
C THR A 40 9.55 27.33 -18.32
N LYS A 41 9.33 28.63 -18.55
CA LYS A 41 7.98 29.20 -18.63
C LYS A 41 7.20 28.64 -19.82
N ILE A 42 7.82 28.55 -21.00
CA ILE A 42 7.20 27.97 -22.22
C ILE A 42 6.87 26.49 -22.02
N LEU A 43 7.84 25.71 -21.51
CA LEU A 43 7.61 24.27 -21.28
C LEU A 43 6.57 24.01 -20.20
N LEU A 44 6.44 24.89 -19.20
CA LEU A 44 5.34 24.79 -18.24
C LEU A 44 4.01 25.07 -18.94
N THR A 45 3.86 26.22 -19.61
CA THR A 45 2.57 26.63 -20.20
C THR A 45 2.04 25.60 -21.19
N ASP A 46 2.90 25.05 -22.05
CA ASP A 46 2.50 24.05 -23.04
C ASP A 46 2.03 22.75 -22.37
N TYR A 47 2.68 22.34 -21.27
CA TYR A 47 2.29 21.13 -20.53
C TYR A 47 0.92 21.28 -19.86
N TRP A 48 0.60 22.49 -19.37
CA TRP A 48 -0.70 22.77 -18.77
C TRP A 48 -1.82 22.75 -19.81
N GLU A 49 -1.60 23.30 -21.01
CA GLU A 49 -2.64 23.32 -22.06
C GLU A 49 -2.96 21.93 -22.62
N PHE A 50 -1.95 21.10 -22.87
CA PHE A 50 -2.16 19.72 -23.31
C PHE A 50 -2.87 18.87 -22.25
N SER A 51 -2.52 19.06 -20.97
CA SER A 51 -3.15 18.33 -19.87
C SER A 51 -4.61 18.75 -19.68
N LEU A 52 -4.91 20.05 -19.82
CA LEU A 52 -6.26 20.60 -19.63
C LEU A 52 -7.20 20.15 -20.75
N THR A 53 -6.76 20.20 -22.01
CA THR A 53 -7.56 19.74 -23.16
C THR A 53 -7.86 18.24 -23.07
N ALA A 54 -6.87 17.41 -22.76
CA ALA A 54 -7.07 15.97 -22.57
C ALA A 54 -8.03 15.68 -21.40
N PHE A 55 -7.90 16.43 -20.29
CA PHE A 55 -8.78 16.30 -19.14
C PHE A 55 -10.24 16.68 -19.49
N VAL A 56 -10.46 17.78 -20.21
CA VAL A 56 -11.81 18.20 -20.64
C VAL A 56 -12.45 17.16 -21.56
N VAL A 57 -11.68 16.60 -22.51
CA VAL A 57 -12.18 15.51 -23.39
C VAL A 57 -12.54 14.26 -22.57
N PHE A 58 -11.71 13.89 -21.59
CA PHE A 58 -12.00 12.78 -20.69
C PHE A 58 -13.28 13.02 -19.88
N VAL A 59 -13.40 14.18 -19.23
CA VAL A 59 -14.59 14.55 -18.44
C VAL A 59 -15.84 14.52 -19.31
N ARG A 60 -15.78 15.07 -20.54
CA ARG A 60 -16.90 15.05 -21.47
C ARG A 60 -17.31 13.65 -21.88
N THR A 61 -16.34 12.77 -22.14
CA THR A 61 -16.60 11.38 -22.57
C THR A 61 -17.23 10.55 -21.46
N TYR A 62 -16.79 10.74 -20.21
CA TYR A 62 -17.24 9.96 -19.06
C TYR A 62 -18.26 10.69 -18.17
N ALA A 63 -18.76 11.86 -18.59
CA ALA A 63 -19.66 12.70 -17.78
C ALA A 63 -20.87 11.91 -17.27
N VAL A 64 -21.55 11.17 -18.15
CA VAL A 64 -22.74 10.39 -17.81
C VAL A 64 -22.44 9.36 -16.71
N TRP A 65 -21.34 8.63 -16.83
CA TRP A 65 -20.91 7.64 -15.83
C TRP A 65 -20.56 8.28 -14.50
N MET A 66 -19.88 9.43 -14.52
CA MET A 66 -19.55 10.19 -13.31
C MET A 66 -20.81 10.71 -12.60
N TYR A 67 -21.82 11.18 -13.34
CA TYR A 67 -23.10 11.59 -12.76
C TYR A 67 -23.84 10.40 -12.12
N LEU A 68 -23.89 9.25 -12.80
CA LEU A 68 -24.50 8.04 -12.24
C LEU A 68 -23.82 7.62 -10.93
N LEU A 69 -22.48 7.62 -10.89
CA LEU A 69 -21.72 7.30 -9.68
C LEU A 69 -22.03 8.27 -8.54
N CYS A 70 -22.08 9.58 -8.83
CA CYS A 70 -22.42 10.59 -7.82
C CYS A 70 -23.85 10.43 -7.28
N VAL A 71 -24.83 10.16 -8.15
CA VAL A 71 -26.23 9.92 -7.74
C VAL A 71 -26.32 8.67 -6.85
N ILE A 72 -25.63 7.58 -7.20
CA ILE A 72 -25.55 6.38 -6.36
C ILE A 72 -24.94 6.72 -5.00
N GLY A 73 -23.85 7.49 -4.98
CA GLY A 73 -23.22 7.96 -3.74
C GLY A 73 -24.19 8.75 -2.85
N ILE A 74 -24.99 9.66 -3.42
CA ILE A 74 -26.01 10.41 -2.69
C ILE A 74 -27.09 9.48 -2.11
N ILE A 75 -27.57 8.50 -2.88
CA ILE A 75 -28.60 7.54 -2.40
C ILE A 75 -28.05 6.71 -1.22
N ILE A 76 -26.82 6.21 -1.31
CA ILE A 76 -26.18 5.45 -0.23
C ILE A 76 -25.99 6.33 1.01
N GLY A 77 -25.47 7.55 0.83
CA GLY A 77 -25.29 8.51 1.92
C GLY A 77 -26.62 8.88 2.60
N ALA A 78 -27.68 9.09 1.81
CA ALA A 78 -29.01 9.38 2.33
C ALA A 78 -29.59 8.19 3.12
N LYS A 79 -29.40 6.96 2.65
CA LYS A 79 -29.79 5.75 3.39
C LYS A 79 -29.08 5.69 4.74
N TRP A 80 -27.76 5.88 4.78
CA TRP A 80 -27.00 5.89 6.04
C TRP A 80 -27.43 7.02 6.98
N LEU A 81 -27.78 8.19 6.44
CA LEU A 81 -28.29 9.30 7.24
C LEU A 81 -29.65 8.98 7.87
N VAL A 82 -30.56 8.33 7.13
CA VAL A 82 -31.86 7.89 7.66
C VAL A 82 -31.66 6.82 8.73
N ASP A 83 -30.77 5.86 8.50
CA ASP A 83 -30.48 4.80 9.46
C ASP A 83 -29.87 5.37 10.74
N ALA A 84 -28.92 6.32 10.64
CA ALA A 84 -28.35 7.02 11.79
C ALA A 84 -29.40 7.82 12.58
N ARG A 85 -30.34 8.47 11.90
CA ARG A 85 -31.47 9.19 12.53
C ARG A 85 -32.48 8.26 13.20
N ARG A 86 -32.67 7.05 12.65
CA ARG A 86 -33.53 6.05 13.29
C ARG A 86 -32.89 5.56 14.58
N LEU A 87 -31.60 5.26 14.56
CA LEU A 87 -30.84 4.83 15.73
C LEU A 87 -30.83 5.93 16.82
N SER A 88 -30.60 7.19 16.46
CA SER A 88 -30.55 8.28 17.46
C SER A 88 -31.87 8.53 18.18
N ARG A 89 -33.01 8.15 17.60
CA ARG A 89 -34.33 8.29 18.24
C ARG A 89 -34.61 7.17 19.25
N THR A 90 -33.93 6.04 19.16
CA THR A 90 -34.19 4.86 19.99
C THR A 90 -33.19 4.71 21.15
N THR A 91 -32.11 5.48 21.17
CA THR A 91 -31.06 5.39 22.19
C THR A 91 -31.33 6.34 23.36
N LEU A 92 -31.34 5.83 24.59
CA LEU A 92 -31.51 6.63 25.82
C LEU A 92 -30.17 7.07 26.44
N PHE A 93 -29.06 6.48 26.03
CA PHE A 93 -27.74 6.79 26.57
C PHE A 93 -27.00 7.81 25.71
N SER A 94 -26.47 8.85 26.36
CA SER A 94 -25.70 9.92 25.70
C SER A 94 -24.48 9.40 24.93
N LEU A 95 -23.84 8.31 25.40
CA LEU A 95 -22.69 7.72 24.70
C LEU A 95 -23.08 7.05 23.37
N GLU A 96 -24.26 6.45 23.30
CA GLU A 96 -24.77 5.88 22.05
C GLU A 96 -25.18 6.98 21.06
N GLN A 97 -25.69 8.10 21.60
CA GLN A 97 -26.00 9.29 20.81
C GLN A 97 -24.76 9.92 20.18
N GLU A 98 -23.63 9.96 20.89
CA GLU A 98 -22.37 10.48 20.35
C GLU A 98 -21.86 9.63 19.18
N ARG A 99 -21.93 8.31 19.30
CA ARG A 99 -21.57 7.38 18.21
C ARG A 99 -22.51 7.52 17.01
N ALA A 100 -23.82 7.66 17.23
CA ALA A 100 -24.79 7.88 16.15
C ALA A 100 -24.54 9.22 15.43
N ASN A 101 -24.10 10.25 16.18
CA ASN A 101 -23.78 11.56 15.61
C ASN A 101 -22.54 11.50 14.72
N GLU A 102 -21.48 10.78 15.14
CA GLU A 102 -20.28 10.57 14.32
C GLU A 102 -20.62 9.89 12.98
N GLN A 103 -21.48 8.87 13.01
CA GLN A 103 -21.94 8.21 11.78
C GLN A 103 -22.74 9.16 10.87
N SER A 104 -23.56 10.03 11.46
CA SER A 104 -24.31 11.03 10.70
C SER A 104 -23.39 12.04 10.01
N TYR A 105 -22.30 12.44 10.66
CA TYR A 105 -21.32 13.38 10.11
C TYR A 105 -20.60 12.79 8.89
N ARG A 106 -20.20 11.50 8.97
CA ARG A 106 -19.60 10.78 7.84
C ARG A 106 -20.55 10.70 6.64
N ALA A 107 -21.84 10.44 6.88
CA ALA A 107 -22.85 10.39 5.82
C ALA A 107 -23.08 11.78 5.18
N ILE A 108 -23.13 12.84 5.98
CA ILE A 108 -23.27 14.23 5.48
C ILE A 108 -22.06 14.61 4.62
N ILE A 109 -20.85 14.32 5.06
CA ILE A 109 -19.62 14.60 4.28
C ILE A 109 -19.70 13.93 2.91
N LEU A 110 -20.10 12.65 2.85
CA LEU A 110 -20.23 11.91 1.59
C LEU A 110 -21.21 12.62 0.64
N ILE A 111 -22.40 13.01 1.13
CA ILE A 111 -23.41 13.71 0.33
C ILE A 111 -22.87 15.06 -0.18
N VAL A 112 -22.22 15.85 0.68
CA VAL A 112 -21.65 17.15 0.31
C VAL A 112 -20.56 16.99 -0.74
N VAL A 113 -19.64 16.04 -0.57
CA VAL A 113 -18.58 15.76 -1.55
C VAL A 113 -19.17 15.34 -2.90
N ALA A 114 -20.19 14.49 -2.90
CA ALA A 114 -20.87 14.08 -4.13
C ALA A 114 -21.57 15.27 -4.82
N LEU A 115 -22.23 16.16 -4.07
CA LEU A 115 -22.84 17.37 -4.62
C LEU A 115 -21.81 18.34 -5.21
N VAL A 116 -20.69 18.55 -4.52
CA VAL A 116 -19.58 19.38 -5.03
C VAL A 116 -19.00 18.76 -6.30
N ALA A 117 -18.84 17.44 -6.37
CA ALA A 117 -18.38 16.75 -7.57
C ALA A 117 -19.34 16.93 -8.75
N ILE A 118 -20.66 16.78 -8.54
CA ILE A 118 -21.69 17.06 -9.56
C ILE A 118 -21.59 18.51 -10.03
N GLY A 119 -21.47 19.45 -9.09
CA GLY A 119 -21.32 20.88 -9.38
C GLY A 119 -20.08 21.18 -10.21
N ALA A 120 -18.94 20.56 -9.88
CA ALA A 120 -17.70 20.71 -10.64
C ALA A 120 -17.81 20.15 -12.06
N ILE A 121 -18.41 18.96 -12.23
CA ILE A 121 -18.62 18.36 -13.56
C ILE A 121 -19.58 19.24 -14.38
N ALA A 122 -20.66 19.73 -13.77
CA ALA A 122 -21.60 20.64 -14.41
C ALA A 122 -20.93 21.97 -14.81
N PHE A 123 -20.09 22.52 -13.93
CA PHE A 123 -19.32 23.74 -14.19
C PHE A 123 -18.40 23.57 -15.40
N VAL A 124 -17.63 22.47 -15.47
CA VAL A 124 -16.75 22.18 -16.61
C VAL A 124 -17.57 22.02 -17.90
N ASN A 125 -18.68 21.28 -17.86
CA ASN A 125 -19.51 21.03 -19.03
C ASN A 125 -20.27 22.26 -19.53
N LEU A 126 -20.72 23.14 -18.63
CA LEU A 126 -21.52 24.32 -18.99
C LEU A 126 -20.68 25.55 -19.32
N LEU A 127 -19.55 25.75 -18.63
CA LEU A 127 -18.74 26.97 -18.80
C LEU A 127 -17.47 26.75 -19.60
N ILE A 128 -16.78 25.61 -19.44
CA ILE A 128 -15.49 25.36 -20.10
C ILE A 128 -15.70 24.72 -21.48
N ALA A 129 -16.60 23.75 -21.58
CA ALA A 129 -16.84 23.04 -22.84
C ALA A 129 -17.24 23.95 -24.03
N PRO A 130 -18.08 24.99 -23.89
CA PRO A 130 -18.39 25.87 -25.03
C PRO A 130 -17.25 26.82 -25.42
N LEU A 131 -16.32 27.09 -24.50
CA LEU A 131 -15.13 27.92 -24.78
C LEU A 131 -14.01 27.12 -25.46
N ALA A 132 -14.03 25.79 -25.35
CA ALA A 132 -13.07 24.95 -26.02
C ALA A 132 -13.29 25.06 -27.55
N PRO A 133 -12.26 25.40 -28.33
CA PRO A 133 -12.37 25.38 -29.78
C PRO A 133 -12.84 24.00 -30.19
N THR A 134 -13.90 23.95 -30.99
CA THR A 134 -14.43 22.69 -31.51
C THR A 134 -13.33 22.13 -32.40
N SER A 135 -12.50 21.23 -31.84
CA SER A 135 -11.50 20.52 -32.60
C SER A 135 -12.26 19.85 -33.73
N GLU A 136 -12.04 20.32 -34.96
CA GLU A 136 -12.69 19.79 -36.15
C GLU A 136 -12.49 18.29 -36.09
N SER A 137 -13.59 17.58 -35.79
CA SER A 137 -13.56 16.13 -35.63
C SER A 137 -12.91 15.61 -36.91
N PRO A 138 -11.78 14.88 -36.83
CA PRO A 138 -11.04 14.48 -38.01
C PRO A 138 -12.04 13.79 -38.93
N VAL A 139 -12.23 14.40 -40.10
CA VAL A 139 -13.11 13.94 -41.18
C VAL A 139 -13.16 12.43 -41.12
N ALA A 140 -14.35 11.89 -40.85
CA ALA A 140 -14.57 10.46 -40.72
C ALA A 140 -13.79 9.79 -41.84
N ARG A 141 -12.70 9.09 -41.49
CA ARG A 141 -11.88 8.42 -42.50
C ARG A 141 -12.86 7.47 -43.17
N VAL A 142 -13.18 7.77 -44.43
CA VAL A 142 -13.92 6.86 -45.29
C VAL A 142 -13.22 5.52 -45.12
N PRO A 143 -13.93 4.46 -44.68
CA PRO A 143 -13.29 3.19 -44.37
C PRO A 143 -12.49 2.76 -45.60
N THR A 144 -11.17 2.84 -45.50
CA THR A 144 -10.28 2.29 -46.52
C THR A 144 -10.61 0.81 -46.59
N GLY A 145 -11.12 0.37 -47.75
CA GLY A 145 -11.57 -0.99 -47.99
C GLY A 145 -10.58 -1.98 -47.40
N THR A 146 -11.04 -2.70 -46.38
CA THR A 146 -10.24 -3.70 -45.69
C THR A 146 -9.96 -4.81 -46.69
N LEU A 147 -8.70 -4.88 -47.17
CA LEU A 147 -8.21 -6.04 -47.91
C LEU A 147 -8.45 -7.28 -47.05
N ALA A 148 -9.00 -8.31 -47.68
CA ALA A 148 -9.44 -9.54 -47.02
C ALA A 148 -8.35 -10.08 -46.07
N PRO A 149 -8.72 -10.51 -44.84
CA PRO A 149 -7.78 -11.04 -43.89
C PRO A 149 -7.09 -12.28 -44.47
N LEU A 150 -5.76 -12.22 -44.62
CA LEU A 150 -4.93 -13.36 -44.98
C LEU A 150 -4.97 -14.34 -43.79
N VAL A 151 -5.78 -15.39 -43.93
CA VAL A 151 -5.94 -16.45 -42.93
C VAL A 151 -4.65 -17.27 -42.90
N PHE A 152 -3.78 -17.03 -41.93
CA PHE A 152 -2.72 -17.98 -41.61
C PHE A 152 -3.31 -19.10 -40.73
N PRO A 153 -3.11 -20.38 -41.09
CA PRO A 153 -3.57 -21.49 -40.26
C PRO A 153 -2.82 -21.47 -38.93
N SER A 154 -3.51 -21.07 -37.87
CA SER A 154 -3.02 -21.19 -36.50
C SER A 154 -3.08 -22.66 -36.09
N SER A 155 -1.91 -23.26 -35.86
CA SER A 155 -1.78 -24.58 -35.27
C SER A 155 -2.39 -24.57 -33.87
N THR A 156 -3.59 -25.14 -33.77
CA THR A 156 -4.31 -25.31 -32.51
C THR A 156 -3.57 -26.36 -31.67
N ILE A 157 -2.89 -25.91 -30.62
CA ILE A 157 -2.34 -26.80 -29.59
C ILE A 157 -3.53 -27.30 -28.76
N ALA A 158 -3.77 -28.61 -28.80
CA ALA A 158 -4.83 -29.27 -28.05
C ALA A 158 -4.62 -29.05 -26.54
N PRO A 159 -5.67 -28.71 -25.78
CA PRO A 159 -5.56 -28.53 -24.33
C PRO A 159 -5.31 -29.88 -23.66
N THR A 160 -4.19 -30.00 -22.94
CA THR A 160 -3.90 -31.13 -22.06
C THR A 160 -4.92 -31.17 -20.93
N PRO A 161 -5.60 -32.30 -20.67
CA PRO A 161 -6.58 -32.41 -19.60
C PRO A 161 -5.90 -32.22 -18.23
N THR A 162 -6.28 -31.18 -17.52
CA THR A 162 -5.84 -30.94 -16.14
C THR A 162 -6.65 -31.84 -15.21
N ALA A 163 -5.95 -32.74 -14.50
CA ALA A 163 -6.55 -33.62 -13.52
C ALA A 163 -7.23 -32.80 -12.40
N THR A 164 -8.54 -32.92 -12.30
CA THR A 164 -9.33 -32.29 -11.23
C THR A 164 -9.21 -33.15 -9.97
N ILE A 165 -8.51 -32.65 -8.95
CA ILE A 165 -8.44 -33.29 -7.64
C ILE A 165 -9.76 -32.99 -6.91
N LEU A 166 -10.61 -34.02 -6.80
CA LEU A 166 -11.87 -33.99 -6.05
C LEU A 166 -11.55 -34.12 -4.55
N PHE A 167 -11.61 -33.00 -3.81
CA PHE A 167 -11.55 -33.05 -2.35
C PHE A 167 -12.90 -33.53 -1.81
N LYS A 168 -12.89 -34.71 -1.18
CA LYS A 168 -14.02 -35.28 -0.44
C LYS A 168 -14.33 -34.38 0.76
N PRO A 169 -15.60 -34.00 1.01
CA PRO A 169 -15.99 -33.27 2.20
C PRO A 169 -15.65 -34.09 3.45
N THR A 170 -14.90 -33.50 4.38
CA THR A 170 -14.69 -34.07 5.72
C THR A 170 -15.92 -33.73 6.55
N ASP A 171 -16.65 -34.76 6.95
CA ASP A 171 -17.81 -34.64 7.84
C ASP A 171 -17.40 -33.92 9.14
N THR A 172 -18.11 -32.83 9.42
CA THR A 172 -17.96 -32.05 10.65
C THR A 172 -18.83 -32.70 11.72
N PRO A 173 -18.27 -33.25 12.82
CA PRO A 173 -19.10 -33.78 13.90
C PRO A 173 -19.82 -32.63 14.61
N SER A 174 -21.16 -32.65 14.56
CA SER A 174 -22.02 -31.80 15.37
C SER A 174 -21.99 -32.31 16.81
N GLY A 175 -21.12 -31.70 17.63
CA GLY A 175 -21.07 -31.93 19.06
C GLY A 175 -22.10 -31.05 19.77
N SER A 176 -23.25 -31.63 20.12
CA SER A 176 -24.20 -31.07 21.07
C SER A 176 -23.56 -31.03 22.46
N VAL A 177 -23.13 -29.85 22.90
CA VAL A 177 -22.56 -29.65 24.24
C VAL A 177 -23.67 -29.65 25.28
N ALA A 178 -23.75 -30.73 26.05
CA ALA A 178 -24.52 -30.80 27.29
C ALA A 178 -23.87 -29.95 28.40
N PRO A 179 -24.61 -29.54 29.45
CA PRO A 179 -24.06 -28.75 30.55
C PRO A 179 -22.95 -29.53 31.27
N PRO A 180 -21.87 -28.87 31.70
CA PRO A 180 -20.75 -29.55 32.35
C PRO A 180 -21.19 -30.10 33.72
N ALA A 181 -21.26 -31.43 33.82
CA ALA A 181 -21.23 -32.14 35.08
C ALA A 181 -19.81 -32.06 35.67
N ALA A 182 -19.71 -31.87 36.99
CA ALA A 182 -18.44 -31.73 37.70
C ALA A 182 -17.55 -32.97 37.50
N THR A 183 -16.49 -32.81 36.72
CA THR A 183 -15.47 -33.86 36.50
C THR A 183 -14.58 -34.00 37.74
N PRO A 184 -14.40 -35.22 38.28
CA PRO A 184 -13.49 -35.45 39.40
C PRO A 184 -12.04 -35.14 39.00
N THR A 185 -11.34 -34.41 39.86
CA THR A 185 -9.93 -34.06 39.72
C THR A 185 -9.08 -35.31 39.60
N ARG A 186 -8.69 -35.66 38.37
CA ARG A 186 -7.72 -36.72 38.10
C ARG A 186 -6.32 -36.21 38.43
N THR A 187 -5.73 -36.74 39.50
CA THR A 187 -4.32 -36.55 39.85
C THR A 187 -3.45 -37.01 38.69
N LEU A 188 -2.85 -36.07 37.96
CA LEU A 188 -1.91 -36.36 36.89
C LEU A 188 -0.65 -37.02 37.48
N PRO A 189 -0.13 -38.11 36.87
CA PRO A 189 1.15 -38.68 37.28
C PRO A 189 2.26 -37.66 37.10
N ARG A 190 3.12 -37.55 38.13
CA ARG A 190 4.30 -36.68 38.18
C ARG A 190 5.15 -36.93 36.92
N PRO A 191 5.46 -35.89 36.13
CA PRO A 191 6.23 -36.05 34.89
C PRO A 191 7.61 -36.64 35.23
N THR A 192 7.92 -37.77 34.60
CA THR A 192 9.27 -38.35 34.58
C THR A 192 10.19 -37.36 33.89
N ILE A 193 11.15 -36.81 34.64
CA ILE A 193 12.16 -35.88 34.13
C ILE A 193 12.99 -36.66 33.11
N ALA A 194 12.84 -36.31 31.82
CA ALA A 194 13.68 -36.86 30.77
C ALA A 194 15.14 -36.47 31.04
N PRO A 195 16.12 -37.37 30.78
CA PRO A 195 17.53 -37.07 30.97
C PRO A 195 17.91 -35.81 30.18
N VAL A 196 18.46 -34.82 30.88
CA VAL A 196 18.97 -33.58 30.28
C VAL A 196 20.12 -33.99 29.36
N LEU A 197 19.88 -33.91 28.05
CA LEU A 197 20.93 -34.09 27.06
C LEU A 197 22.02 -33.04 27.29
N PRO A 198 23.31 -33.37 27.12
CA PRO A 198 24.38 -32.40 27.22
C PRO A 198 24.10 -31.24 26.24
N PRO A 199 24.37 -29.98 26.64
CA PRO A 199 24.07 -28.83 25.82
C PRO A 199 24.77 -28.99 24.48
N THR A 200 23.98 -29.06 23.40
CA THR A 200 24.50 -29.03 22.04
C THR A 200 25.29 -27.74 21.89
N ALA A 201 26.58 -27.85 21.54
CA ALA A 201 27.45 -26.69 21.36
C ALA A 201 26.76 -25.69 20.44
N THR A 202 26.37 -24.54 20.99
CA THR A 202 25.70 -23.49 20.21
C THR A 202 26.74 -22.92 19.26
N PRO A 203 26.48 -22.87 17.95
CA PRO A 203 27.43 -22.30 17.00
C PRO A 203 27.75 -20.86 17.42
N ALA A 204 29.04 -20.57 17.54
CA ALA A 204 29.50 -19.22 17.85
C ALA A 204 29.18 -18.32 16.65
N TYR A 205 28.33 -17.31 16.89
CA TYR A 205 28.01 -16.30 15.88
C TYR A 205 29.20 -15.35 15.70
N ALA A 206 29.45 -14.93 14.46
CA ALA A 206 30.56 -14.04 14.12
C ALA A 206 30.30 -12.57 14.53
N MET A 207 29.03 -12.19 14.67
CA MET A 207 28.59 -10.84 15.02
C MET A 207 27.68 -10.85 16.26
N PRO A 208 27.68 -9.79 17.08
CA PRO A 208 26.75 -9.67 18.19
C PRO A 208 25.31 -9.44 17.69
N ALA A 209 24.34 -9.67 18.58
CA ALA A 209 22.94 -9.39 18.27
C ALA A 209 22.70 -7.89 18.06
N PRO A 210 21.97 -7.48 16.99
CA PRO A 210 21.54 -6.10 16.83
C PRO A 210 20.68 -5.63 18.01
N VAL A 211 20.88 -4.39 18.46
CA VAL A 211 20.11 -3.78 19.55
C VAL A 211 19.01 -2.93 18.96
N ILE A 212 17.75 -3.30 19.20
CA ILE A 212 16.60 -2.52 18.74
C ILE A 212 16.54 -1.18 19.46
N THR A 213 16.40 -0.09 18.71
CA THR A 213 16.31 1.29 19.23
C THR A 213 14.94 1.93 19.00
N GLY A 214 14.09 1.35 18.15
CA GLY A 214 12.72 1.82 17.91
C GLY A 214 11.91 0.78 17.16
N PRO A 215 10.57 0.83 17.26
CA PRO A 215 9.83 2.06 16.97
C PRO A 215 9.65 2.94 18.22
N LEU A 216 10.12 4.19 18.16
CA LEU A 216 9.92 5.19 19.21
C LEU A 216 8.48 5.70 19.17
N PRO A 217 7.71 5.68 20.27
CA PRO A 217 8.09 5.27 21.63
C PRO A 217 7.98 3.76 21.87
N ASN A 218 8.94 3.19 22.61
CA ASN A 218 8.98 1.78 23.00
C ASN A 218 7.68 1.37 23.69
N GLY A 219 6.99 0.34 23.19
CA GLY A 219 5.70 -0.09 23.74
C GLY A 219 4.53 0.88 23.46
N GLY A 220 4.73 1.86 22.58
CA GLY A 220 3.67 2.74 22.11
C GLY A 220 2.59 1.98 21.36
N THR A 221 1.33 2.36 21.61
CA THR A 221 0.22 1.98 20.73
C THR A 221 0.24 2.93 19.54
N TRP A 222 0.40 2.40 18.34
CA TRP A 222 0.36 3.19 17.11
C TRP A 222 -1.07 3.15 16.61
N THR A 223 -1.73 4.31 16.51
CA THR A 223 -3.07 4.44 15.92
C THR A 223 -2.92 4.93 14.49
N GLY A 224 -3.42 4.16 13.52
CA GLY A 224 -3.10 4.35 12.12
C GLY A 224 -4.29 4.46 11.19
N GLU A 225 -5.02 5.58 11.23
CA GLU A 225 -5.94 5.94 10.15
C GLU A 225 -5.14 6.54 8.97
N GLY A 226 -5.01 5.78 7.88
CA GLY A 226 -4.65 6.26 6.54
C GLY A 226 -3.21 6.73 6.27
N GLN A 227 -2.50 7.32 7.24
CA GLN A 227 -1.13 7.85 7.05
C GLN A 227 -0.03 7.14 7.86
N ALA A 228 -0.38 6.33 8.88
CA ALA A 228 0.62 5.70 9.75
C ALA A 228 1.41 4.55 9.10
N ASN A 229 0.87 3.91 8.05
CA ASN A 229 1.56 2.83 7.32
C ASN A 229 2.90 3.28 6.72
N ALA A 230 3.01 4.56 6.33
CA ALA A 230 4.23 5.15 5.81
C ALA A 230 5.20 5.61 6.91
N ALA A 231 4.74 5.76 8.16
CA ALA A 231 5.52 6.36 9.24
C ALA A 231 6.28 5.33 10.10
N ILE A 232 5.81 4.08 10.21
CA ILE A 232 6.52 3.11 11.05
C ILE A 232 7.86 2.72 10.41
N THR A 233 8.93 3.09 11.10
CA THR A 233 10.29 2.76 10.71
C THR A 233 10.95 1.96 11.82
N PHE A 234 11.29 0.71 11.53
CA PHE A 234 12.08 -0.12 12.43
C PHE A 234 13.51 0.42 12.47
N ARG A 235 14.07 0.59 13.67
CA ARG A 235 15.43 1.10 13.86
C ARG A 235 16.17 0.21 14.85
N TRP A 236 17.44 -0.03 14.55
CA TRP A 236 18.35 -0.77 15.41
C TRP A 236 19.73 -0.15 15.36
N ASN A 237 20.59 -0.54 16.29
CA ASN A 237 22.01 -0.22 16.29
C ASN A 237 22.81 -1.53 16.37
N CYS A 238 23.93 -1.59 15.67
CA CYS A 238 24.92 -2.64 15.85
C CYS A 238 26.32 -2.08 15.61
N GLU A 239 26.95 -1.62 16.70
CA GLU A 239 28.24 -0.91 16.65
C GLU A 239 29.39 -1.78 16.13
N GLN A 240 29.27 -3.11 16.29
CA GLN A 240 30.30 -4.07 15.88
C GLN A 240 29.92 -4.84 14.59
N CYS A 241 28.81 -4.50 13.94
CA CYS A 241 28.41 -5.14 12.69
C CYS A 241 29.06 -4.44 11.49
N ASN A 242 30.26 -4.89 11.10
CA ASN A 242 30.86 -4.51 9.82
C ASN A 242 30.23 -5.36 8.70
N LEU A 243 29.11 -4.89 8.15
CA LEU A 243 28.42 -5.57 7.05
C LEU A 243 29.28 -5.57 5.78
N GLY A 244 29.55 -6.76 5.24
CA GLY A 244 30.07 -6.90 3.89
C GLY A 244 29.02 -6.59 2.81
N PRO A 245 29.43 -6.55 1.53
CA PRO A 245 28.51 -6.28 0.41
C PRO A 245 27.39 -7.32 0.25
N ASN A 246 27.60 -8.54 0.78
CA ASN A 246 26.64 -9.65 0.75
C ASN A 246 25.98 -9.90 2.11
N ASP A 247 26.18 -9.02 3.08
CA ASP A 247 25.57 -9.11 4.40
C ASP A 247 24.40 -8.11 4.48
N TRP A 248 23.30 -8.49 5.12
CA TRP A 248 22.16 -7.60 5.35
C TRP A 248 21.50 -7.88 6.70
N TYR A 249 20.74 -6.89 7.17
CA TYR A 249 19.79 -7.06 8.26
C TYR A 249 18.48 -7.61 7.69
N GLU A 250 18.06 -8.75 8.23
CA GLU A 250 16.71 -9.28 8.06
C GLU A 250 15.85 -8.84 9.24
N VAL A 251 14.76 -8.15 8.94
CA VAL A 251 13.75 -7.73 9.93
C VAL A 251 12.55 -8.64 9.77
N ALA A 252 12.29 -9.50 10.74
CA ALA A 252 11.18 -10.43 10.73
C ALA A 252 10.06 -9.94 11.66
N ILE A 253 8.85 -9.80 11.11
CA ILE A 253 7.63 -9.41 11.84
C ILE A 253 6.72 -10.62 11.91
N THR A 254 6.30 -10.97 13.12
CA THR A 254 5.41 -12.09 13.40
C THR A 254 4.10 -11.60 14.00
N PHE A 255 2.97 -12.10 13.51
CA PHE A 255 1.63 -11.72 13.95
C PHE A 255 0.66 -12.90 13.81
N ILE A 256 -0.48 -12.84 14.50
CA ILE A 256 -1.53 -13.86 14.38
C ILE A 256 -2.44 -13.50 13.21
N ASP A 257 -2.53 -14.34 12.18
CA ASP A 257 -3.36 -14.11 11.00
C ASP A 257 -4.85 -14.41 11.31
N LYS A 258 -5.74 -13.43 11.07
CA LYS A 258 -7.20 -13.54 11.24
C LYS A 258 -7.78 -14.72 10.48
N ASN A 259 -7.27 -14.97 9.27
CA ASN A 259 -7.86 -15.94 8.35
C ASN A 259 -7.26 -17.33 8.54
N ALA A 260 -5.95 -17.41 8.81
CA ALA A 260 -5.27 -18.69 8.96
C ALA A 260 -5.36 -19.26 10.39
N GLY A 261 -5.70 -18.43 11.39
CA GLY A 261 -5.76 -18.85 12.80
C GLY A 261 -4.41 -19.20 13.42
N GLY A 262 -3.31 -18.97 12.69
CA GLY A 262 -1.94 -19.28 13.08
C GLY A 262 -1.01 -18.06 13.05
N SER A 263 0.18 -18.24 13.60
CA SER A 263 1.25 -17.24 13.53
C SER A 263 1.82 -17.18 12.12
N ARG A 264 1.97 -15.97 11.58
CA ARG A 264 2.58 -15.70 10.28
C ARG A 264 3.76 -14.76 10.46
N THR A 265 4.87 -15.09 9.80
CA THR A 265 6.08 -14.26 9.79
C THR A 265 6.32 -13.69 8.40
N VAL A 266 6.58 -12.39 8.33
CA VAL A 266 6.97 -11.68 7.10
C VAL A 266 8.31 -11.01 7.36
N ALA A 267 9.25 -11.12 6.42
CA ALA A 267 10.59 -10.60 6.57
C ALA A 267 10.94 -9.60 5.47
N GLY A 268 11.68 -8.55 5.82
CA GLY A 268 12.29 -7.61 4.87
C GLY A 268 13.80 -7.51 5.05
N ARG A 269 14.49 -7.06 4.00
CA ARG A 269 15.96 -7.00 3.95
C ARG A 269 16.45 -5.57 3.73
N THR A 270 17.53 -5.20 4.40
CA THR A 270 18.20 -3.90 4.20
C THR A 270 19.65 -3.94 4.69
N GLN A 271 20.52 -3.14 4.09
CA GLN A 271 21.87 -2.90 4.60
C GLN A 271 21.94 -1.71 5.56
N ASN A 272 20.90 -0.87 5.57
CA ASN A 272 20.81 0.26 6.50
C ASN A 272 20.33 -0.21 7.87
N ASN A 273 20.63 0.55 8.92
CA ASN A 273 20.17 0.33 10.29
C ASN A 273 18.69 0.72 10.54
N PHE A 274 17.92 0.87 9.45
CA PHE A 274 16.49 1.13 9.50
C PHE A 274 15.77 0.48 8.32
N LEU A 275 14.50 0.11 8.55
CA LEU A 275 13.62 -0.42 7.52
C LEU A 275 12.20 0.14 7.69
N PRO A 276 11.68 0.93 6.73
CA PRO A 276 10.29 1.35 6.76
C PRO A 276 9.39 0.13 6.56
N LEU A 277 8.32 0.06 7.35
CA LEU A 277 7.30 -0.97 7.32
C LEU A 277 6.83 -1.19 5.88
N LYS A 278 6.50 -0.12 5.15
CA LYS A 278 6.12 -0.10 3.72
C LYS A 278 6.99 -1.00 2.82
N ARG A 279 8.32 -1.01 2.99
CA ARG A 279 9.25 -1.78 2.14
C ARG A 279 9.12 -3.29 2.33
N ILE A 280 8.64 -3.73 3.48
CA ILE A 280 8.34 -5.15 3.76
C ILE A 280 7.10 -5.61 2.97
N TYR A 281 6.19 -4.68 2.62
CA TYR A 281 4.91 -4.97 1.95
C TYR A 281 4.88 -4.72 0.47
N GLU A 282 5.75 -3.86 -0.06
CA GLU A 282 5.74 -3.50 -1.48
C GLU A 282 5.87 -4.73 -2.40
N GLY A 283 6.44 -5.84 -1.92
CA GLY A 283 6.48 -7.11 -2.65
C GLY A 283 5.25 -8.01 -2.51
N GLY A 284 4.32 -7.71 -1.59
CA GLY A 284 3.24 -8.62 -1.19
C GLY A 284 1.82 -8.15 -1.53
N GLY A 285 1.58 -6.87 -1.82
CA GLY A 285 0.23 -6.36 -2.15
C GLY A 285 -0.80 -6.47 -1.01
N PHE A 286 -0.35 -6.64 0.25
CA PHE A 286 -1.22 -6.82 1.41
C PHE A 286 -0.93 -5.76 2.48
N GLU A 287 -1.99 -5.26 3.09
CA GLU A 287 -1.91 -4.41 4.28
C GLU A 287 -1.89 -5.32 5.52
N LEU A 288 -0.76 -5.43 6.25
CA LEU A 288 -0.66 -6.32 7.43
C LEU A 288 -1.77 -6.04 8.46
N TYR A 289 -2.14 -4.77 8.62
CA TYR A 289 -3.16 -4.34 9.59
C TYR A 289 -4.53 -4.98 9.32
N GLN A 290 -4.86 -5.27 8.06
CA GLN A 290 -6.13 -5.94 7.75
C GLN A 290 -6.12 -7.40 8.18
N LYS A 291 -4.95 -8.04 8.24
CA LYS A 291 -4.79 -9.49 8.49
C LYS A 291 -4.49 -9.85 9.93
N ALA A 292 -4.02 -8.95 10.79
CA ALA A 292 -3.64 -9.33 12.16
C ALA A 292 -4.81 -9.38 13.13
N LYS A 293 -5.07 -10.53 13.77
CA LYS A 293 -6.28 -10.79 14.58
C LYS A 293 -6.44 -9.90 15.81
N GLU A 294 -5.34 -9.59 16.45
CA GLU A 294 -5.35 -8.95 17.77
C GLU A 294 -4.46 -7.71 17.79
N ASP A 295 -4.09 -7.18 16.61
CA ASP A 295 -3.24 -5.99 16.49
C ASP A 295 -1.88 -6.08 17.20
N HIS A 296 -1.50 -7.27 17.67
CA HIS A 296 -0.25 -7.57 18.34
C HIS A 296 0.77 -8.08 17.34
N TYR A 297 1.89 -7.36 17.24
CA TYR A 297 3.00 -7.70 16.38
C TYR A 297 4.24 -7.90 17.24
N THR A 298 5.01 -8.93 16.91
CA THR A 298 6.36 -9.10 17.44
C THR A 298 7.35 -8.96 16.31
N TRP A 299 8.55 -8.45 16.58
CA TRP A 299 9.58 -8.37 15.55
C TRP A 299 10.98 -8.55 16.12
N THR A 300 11.87 -9.01 15.25
CA THR A 300 13.29 -9.27 15.53
C THR A 300 14.15 -8.83 14.34
N VAL A 301 15.42 -8.57 14.61
CA VAL A 301 16.44 -8.24 13.61
C VAL A 301 17.57 -9.26 13.70
N GLN A 302 18.02 -9.78 12.57
CA GLN A 302 19.16 -10.69 12.50
C GLN A 302 20.06 -10.33 11.31
N VAL A 303 21.37 -10.44 11.48
CA VAL A 303 22.32 -10.30 10.36
C VAL A 303 22.44 -11.63 9.63
N LYS A 304 22.27 -11.60 8.31
CA LYS A 304 22.39 -12.77 7.43
C LYS A 304 23.30 -12.47 6.24
N ARG A 305 23.87 -13.54 5.67
CA ARG A 305 24.78 -13.50 4.50
C ARG A 305 24.21 -14.23 3.29
N GLU A 306 24.47 -13.68 2.10
CA GLU A 306 24.28 -14.36 0.80
C GLU A 306 25.59 -14.97 0.31
N PRO A 307 25.50 -16.10 -0.41
CA PRO A 307 24.30 -16.90 -0.66
C PRO A 307 23.90 -17.77 0.55
N GLY A 308 22.62 -18.16 0.64
CA GLY A 308 22.18 -19.20 1.58
C GLY A 308 21.52 -18.74 2.89
N ASN A 309 21.30 -17.44 3.10
CA ASN A 309 20.64 -16.88 4.29
C ASN A 309 21.28 -17.34 5.62
N GLN A 310 22.60 -17.53 5.62
CA GLN A 310 23.32 -18.02 6.80
C GLN A 310 23.29 -16.94 7.90
N PRO A 311 22.86 -17.26 9.13
CA PRO A 311 22.85 -16.30 10.22
C PRO A 311 24.28 -16.00 10.69
N LEU A 312 24.67 -14.72 10.65
CA LEU A 312 25.96 -14.24 11.15
C LEU A 312 25.89 -13.73 12.59
N SER A 313 24.70 -13.32 13.02
CA SER A 313 24.41 -12.86 14.38
C SER A 313 23.30 -13.70 15.01
N PRO A 314 23.20 -13.74 16.35
CA PRO A 314 21.97 -14.13 17.00
C PRO A 314 20.85 -13.14 16.64
N PRO A 315 19.57 -13.55 16.72
CA PRO A 315 18.46 -12.61 16.61
C PRO A 315 18.49 -11.60 17.76
N SER A 316 18.06 -10.37 17.49
CA SER A 316 17.85 -9.35 18.51
C SER A 316 16.83 -9.78 19.55
N ALA A 317 16.76 -9.03 20.66
CA ALA A 317 15.63 -9.14 21.57
C ALA A 317 14.30 -9.00 20.82
N THR A 318 13.31 -9.79 21.18
CA THR A 318 11.97 -9.70 20.58
C THR A 318 11.23 -8.49 21.12
N TRP A 319 10.79 -7.61 20.24
CA TRP A 319 10.01 -6.44 20.60
C TRP A 319 8.56 -6.61 20.21
N LYS A 320 7.65 -6.11 21.05
CA LYS A 320 6.21 -6.15 20.82
C LYS A 320 5.68 -4.74 20.60
N PHE A 321 4.76 -4.58 19.65
CA PHE A 321 4.01 -3.34 19.49
C PHE A 321 2.56 -3.66 19.11
N VAL A 322 1.68 -2.68 19.37
CA VAL A 322 0.25 -2.78 19.05
C VAL A 322 -0.08 -1.77 17.96
N TRP A 323 -0.79 -2.22 16.92
CA TRP A 323 -1.26 -1.37 15.82
C TRP A 323 -2.78 -1.25 15.86
N LYS A 324 -3.30 -0.13 16.34
CA LYS A 324 -4.74 0.15 16.35
C LYS A 324 -5.18 0.98 15.15
#